data_AF-A0AAE9DVM0-F1
#
_entry.id   AF-A0AAE9DVM0-F1
#
_cell.length_a   1.000
_cell.length_b   1.000
_cell.length_c   1.000
_cell.angle_alpha   90.00
_cell.angle_beta   90.00
_cell.angle_gamma   90.00
#
_symmetry.space_group_name_H-M   'P 1'
#
loop_
_entity.id
_entity.type
_entity.pdbx_description
1 polymer ?
#
loop_
_entity_poly.entity_id
_entity_poly.type
_entity_poly.pdbx_seq_one_letter_code
_entity_poly.pdbx_strand_id
1 'polypeptide(L)'
;MIVDLVNCVRQEEWGQVHQLLLKHWLAQVPEVFEINADMPWDNSGINERLLGAPGELLFSPLVSAFLLDVHNTKSSLETMNELAGVDPAKGAKICGHVFKNGELTYTCLDCATDGTCVMCLQCFEVSIHKAHKYKMHSSSGSGYCDCGDKDAWLEGYACANHEKKEEEEAAVLAPELRNRCEQLVEIILHFALSLITHKDDLTLPEAFEEFKPEVPVDSQQFLTVLYNDETHTYESVIKVLELYIHCTKDQAMLVATIVDREGQRGCAEKDVTRFVKHSESINSSLTT
;
A
#
# COMPACT_ATOMS: atom_id res chain seq x y z
N MET A 1 21.20 3.73 12.73
CA MET A 1 19.75 3.98 12.54
C MET A 1 18.91 3.04 13.38
N ILE A 2 18.76 1.74 13.09
CA ILE A 2 17.89 0.84 13.91
C ILE A 2 18.27 0.84 15.40
N VAL A 3 19.57 0.76 15.72
CA VAL A 3 20.07 0.81 17.10
C VAL A 3 19.64 2.12 17.80
N ASP A 4 19.82 3.25 17.13
CA ASP A 4 19.48 4.58 17.65
C ASP A 4 17.96 4.71 17.84
N LEU A 5 17.19 4.29 16.84
CA LEU A 5 15.73 4.29 16.85
C LEU A 5 15.18 3.49 18.04
N VAL A 6 15.63 2.24 18.22
CA VAL A 6 15.20 1.39 19.33
C VAL A 6 15.60 1.98 20.68
N ASN A 7 16.77 2.61 20.79
CA ASN A 7 17.19 3.29 22.02
C ASN A 7 16.30 4.50 22.33
N CYS A 8 15.94 5.31 21.34
CA CYS A 8 14.99 6.43 21.53
C CYS A 8 13.61 5.92 21.97
N VAL A 9 13.11 4.81 21.40
CA VAL A 9 11.85 4.19 21.83
C VAL A 9 11.94 3.73 23.29
N ARG A 10 13.05 3.10 23.71
CA ARG A 10 13.27 2.69 25.11
C ARG A 10 13.34 3.86 26.09
N GLN A 11 13.71 5.04 25.61
CA GLN A 11 13.80 6.29 26.39
C GLN A 11 12.54 7.16 26.26
N GLU A 12 11.50 6.69 25.53
CA GLU A 12 10.26 7.42 25.24
C GLU A 12 10.49 8.75 24.51
N GLU A 13 11.58 8.87 23.76
CA GLU A 13 11.94 10.07 22.98
C GLU A 13 11.22 10.09 21.62
N TRP A 14 9.88 10.09 21.64
CA TRP A 14 9.04 9.94 20.43
C TRP A 14 9.27 11.01 19.35
N GLY A 15 9.69 12.22 19.72
CA GLY A 15 10.09 13.25 18.76
C GLY A 15 11.31 12.84 17.92
N GLN A 16 12.30 12.18 18.52
CA GLN A 16 13.47 11.66 17.79
C GLN A 16 13.10 10.42 16.97
N VAL A 17 12.25 9.54 17.52
CA VAL A 17 11.71 8.37 16.79
C VAL A 17 11.03 8.82 15.50
N HIS A 18 10.17 9.84 15.59
CA HIS A 18 9.50 10.44 14.45
C HIS A 18 10.50 10.93 13.40
N GLN A 19 11.47 11.77 13.78
CA GLN A 19 12.48 12.29 12.84
C GLN A 19 13.30 11.19 12.16
N LEU A 20 13.73 10.17 12.92
CA LEU A 20 14.49 9.03 12.38
C LEU A 20 13.70 8.23 11.35
N LEU A 21 12.41 7.97 11.62
CA LEU A 21 11.53 7.26 10.68
C LEU A 21 11.22 8.09 9.43
N LEU A 22 10.90 9.38 9.58
CA LEU A 22 10.66 10.25 8.42
C LEU A 22 11.88 10.32 7.50
N LYS A 23 13.07 10.54 8.08
CA LYS A 23 14.33 10.58 7.33
C LYS A 23 14.60 9.26 6.62
N HIS A 24 14.32 8.14 7.28
CA HIS A 24 14.49 6.81 6.68
C HIS A 24 13.54 6.61 5.49
N TRP A 25 12.24 6.88 5.67
CA TRP A 25 11.25 6.71 4.61
C TRP A 25 11.51 7.65 3.43
N LEU A 26 11.92 8.89 3.67
CA LEU A 26 12.27 9.83 2.59
C LEU A 26 13.42 9.29 1.72
N ALA A 27 14.36 8.54 2.30
CA ALA A 27 15.47 7.94 1.56
C ALA A 27 15.12 6.59 0.91
N GLN A 28 14.30 5.75 1.56
CA GLN A 28 14.04 4.38 1.10
C GLN A 28 12.83 4.24 0.18
N VAL A 29 11.82 5.11 0.30
CA VAL A 29 10.63 5.07 -0.57
C VAL A 29 11.03 5.22 -2.05
N PRO A 30 11.91 6.16 -2.46
CA PRO A 30 12.34 6.27 -3.85
C PRO A 30 13.00 5.00 -4.41
N GLU A 31 13.72 4.22 -3.59
CA GLU A 31 14.37 2.97 -4.00
C GLU A 31 13.35 1.84 -4.28
N VAL A 32 12.25 1.81 -3.54
CA VAL A 32 11.18 0.81 -3.73
C VAL A 32 10.29 1.19 -4.92
N PHE A 33 9.97 2.48 -5.01
CA PHE A 33 9.07 3.06 -6.01
C PHE A 33 9.83 3.72 -7.16
N GLU A 34 11.07 3.26 -7.42
CA GLU A 34 11.89 3.76 -8.52
C GLU A 34 11.14 3.63 -9.85
N ILE A 35 11.07 4.76 -10.56
CA ILE A 35 10.38 4.88 -11.84
C ILE A 35 11.34 4.42 -12.94
N ASN A 36 10.85 3.56 -13.82
CA ASN A 36 11.58 3.20 -15.01
C ASN A 36 11.58 4.39 -16.00
N ALA A 37 12.73 5.04 -16.17
CA ALA A 37 12.87 6.21 -17.05
C ALA A 37 12.49 5.92 -18.52
N ASP A 38 12.71 4.69 -19.00
CA ASP A 38 12.38 4.29 -20.37
C ASP A 38 10.89 3.97 -20.53
N MET A 39 10.25 3.46 -19.48
CA MET A 39 8.81 3.11 -19.43
C MET A 39 8.19 3.59 -18.11
N PRO A 40 7.90 4.90 -17.94
CA PRO A 40 7.41 5.46 -16.67
C PRO A 40 6.06 4.89 -16.21
N TRP A 41 5.30 4.33 -17.15
CA TRP A 41 4.04 3.65 -16.90
C TRP A 41 4.21 2.16 -16.56
N ASP A 42 5.41 1.62 -16.43
CA ASP A 42 5.64 0.23 -16.03
C ASP A 42 6.01 0.13 -14.55
N ASN A 43 5.09 -0.42 -13.77
CA ASN A 43 5.22 -0.63 -12.32
C ASN A 43 5.35 -2.12 -11.96
N SER A 44 5.57 -3.02 -12.92
CA SER A 44 5.57 -4.46 -12.65
C SER A 44 6.62 -4.88 -11.61
N GLY A 45 7.73 -4.16 -11.54
CA GLY A 45 8.82 -4.40 -10.58
C GLY A 45 8.55 -3.92 -9.15
N ILE A 46 7.53 -3.07 -8.92
CA ILE A 46 7.28 -2.50 -7.59
C ILE A 46 6.94 -3.60 -6.58
N ASN A 47 6.05 -4.52 -6.93
CA ASN A 47 5.68 -5.62 -6.02
C ASN A 47 6.87 -6.50 -5.66
N GLU A 48 7.75 -6.78 -6.62
CA GLU A 48 8.97 -7.57 -6.36
C GLU A 48 9.94 -6.83 -5.43
N ARG A 49 10.12 -5.51 -5.60
CA ARG A 49 10.95 -4.69 -4.72
C ARG A 49 10.35 -4.54 -3.33
N LEU A 50 9.04 -4.30 -3.25
CA LEU A 50 8.29 -4.14 -2.00
C LEU A 50 8.25 -5.44 -1.18
N LEU A 51 8.21 -6.61 -1.84
CA LEU A 51 8.28 -7.91 -1.17
C LEU A 51 9.73 -8.42 -1.02
N GLY A 52 10.70 -7.74 -1.63
CA GLY A 52 12.10 -8.09 -1.64
C GLY A 52 12.93 -7.34 -0.60
N ALA A 53 14.25 -7.33 -0.81
CA ALA A 53 15.19 -6.65 0.09
C ALA A 53 14.93 -5.14 0.27
N PRO A 54 14.53 -4.37 -0.77
CA PRO A 54 14.18 -2.96 -0.60
C PRO A 54 12.99 -2.76 0.35
N GLY A 55 11.93 -3.57 0.24
CA GLY A 55 10.79 -3.52 1.16
C GLY A 55 11.13 -3.94 2.59
N GLU A 56 11.98 -4.96 2.75
CA GLU A 56 12.52 -5.33 4.07
C GLU A 56 13.27 -4.17 4.71
N LEU A 57 14.09 -3.45 3.94
CA LEU A 57 14.81 -2.28 4.41
C LEU A 57 13.87 -1.10 4.72
N LEU A 58 12.80 -0.93 3.93
CA LEU A 58 11.79 0.10 4.13
C LEU A 58 11.07 -0.06 5.48
N PHE A 59 10.65 -1.29 5.82
CA PHE A 59 9.80 -1.54 7.00
C PHE A 59 10.52 -2.10 8.22
N SER A 60 11.69 -2.71 8.07
CA SER A 60 12.39 -3.32 9.22
C SER A 60 12.65 -2.37 10.38
N PRO A 61 12.98 -1.07 10.20
CA PRO A 61 13.17 -0.16 11.35
C PRO A 61 11.90 0.04 12.16
N LEU A 62 10.74 0.10 11.50
CA LEU A 62 9.44 0.21 12.16
C LEU A 62 9.17 -1.04 13.01
N VAL A 63 9.40 -2.23 12.45
CA VAL A 63 9.26 -3.50 13.16
C VAL A 63 10.26 -3.61 14.32
N SER A 64 11.50 -3.18 14.12
CA SER A 64 12.53 -3.16 15.15
C SER A 64 12.15 -2.23 16.32
N ALA A 65 11.63 -1.03 16.02
CA ALA A 65 11.10 -0.10 17.02
C ALA A 65 9.93 -0.71 17.80
N PHE A 66 9.06 -1.42 17.11
CA PHE A 66 7.92 -2.11 17.69
C PHE A 66 8.33 -3.21 18.68
N LEU A 67 9.23 -4.09 18.23
CA LEU A 67 9.72 -5.27 18.96
C LEU A 67 10.81 -4.94 20.00
N LEU A 68 11.34 -3.71 19.98
CA LEU A 68 12.53 -3.31 20.74
C LEU A 68 13.77 -4.17 20.43
N ASP A 69 13.89 -4.65 19.19
CA ASP A 69 14.99 -5.48 18.72
C ASP A 69 15.94 -4.68 17.83
N VAL A 70 17.18 -4.50 18.30
CA VAL A 70 18.23 -3.77 17.58
C VAL A 70 18.86 -4.57 16.44
N HIS A 71 18.61 -5.88 16.38
CA HIS A 71 19.18 -6.80 15.40
C HIS A 71 18.17 -7.24 14.34
N ASN A 72 16.89 -6.89 14.50
CA ASN A 72 15.88 -7.22 13.51
C ASN A 72 16.15 -6.51 12.17
N THR A 73 16.09 -7.29 11.11
CA THR A 73 16.25 -6.85 9.70
C THR A 73 15.04 -7.22 8.85
N LYS A 74 13.96 -7.67 9.50
CA LYS A 74 12.75 -8.17 8.86
C LYS A 74 11.59 -7.19 9.03
N SER A 75 10.73 -7.16 8.04
CA SER A 75 9.46 -6.41 7.97
C SER A 75 8.28 -7.21 8.50
N SER A 76 8.47 -8.49 8.83
CA SER A 76 7.44 -9.35 9.37
C SER A 76 7.13 -9.03 10.83
N LEU A 77 5.83 -8.97 11.15
CA LEU A 77 5.31 -8.84 12.50
C LEU A 77 5.06 -10.20 13.17
N GLU A 78 5.53 -11.32 12.60
CA GLU A 78 5.30 -12.66 13.16
C GLU A 78 5.76 -12.78 14.62
N THR A 79 6.86 -12.15 15.00
CA THR A 79 7.36 -12.11 16.39
C THR A 79 6.35 -11.47 17.36
N MET A 80 5.41 -10.67 16.87
CA MET A 80 4.31 -10.15 17.71
C MET A 80 3.42 -11.27 18.24
N ASN A 81 3.23 -12.34 17.48
CA ASN A 81 2.40 -13.45 17.91
C ASN A 81 2.97 -14.04 19.20
N GLU A 82 4.29 -14.25 19.24
CA GLU A 82 4.99 -14.71 20.44
C GLU A 82 4.86 -13.72 21.61
N LEU A 83 5.07 -12.42 21.36
CA LEU A 83 4.93 -11.37 22.39
C LEU A 83 3.51 -11.24 22.95
N ALA A 84 2.51 -11.44 22.09
CA ALA A 84 1.10 -11.38 22.46
C ALA A 84 0.55 -12.70 23.00
N GLY A 85 1.37 -13.77 23.04
CA GLY A 85 0.93 -15.12 23.40
C GLY A 85 -0.10 -15.70 22.43
N VAL A 86 -0.14 -15.18 21.20
CA VAL A 86 -1.02 -15.65 20.13
C VAL A 86 -0.31 -16.79 19.42
N ASP A 87 -0.95 -17.95 19.37
CA ASP A 87 -0.51 -19.07 18.53
C ASP A 87 -1.24 -18.95 17.18
N PRO A 88 -0.55 -18.61 16.07
CA PRO A 88 -1.18 -18.49 14.76
C PRO A 88 -1.87 -19.78 14.32
N ALA A 89 -1.39 -20.94 14.80
CA ALA A 89 -1.94 -22.25 14.50
C ALA A 89 -3.18 -22.61 15.33
N LYS A 90 -3.45 -21.89 16.44
CA LYS A 90 -4.68 -22.08 17.24
C LYS A 90 -5.88 -21.29 16.74
N GLY A 91 -5.72 -20.57 15.62
CA GLY A 91 -6.83 -19.99 14.88
C GLY A 91 -6.69 -18.49 14.75
N ALA A 92 -6.22 -18.05 13.58
CA ALA A 92 -6.55 -16.71 13.15
C ALA A 92 -8.08 -16.60 13.08
N LYS A 93 -8.65 -15.59 13.74
CA LYS A 93 -10.09 -15.31 13.74
C LYS A 93 -10.63 -15.08 12.32
N ILE A 94 -9.73 -14.80 11.38
CA ILE A 94 -9.95 -14.52 9.97
C ILE A 94 -8.88 -15.30 9.19
N CYS A 95 -9.24 -15.93 8.08
CA CYS A 95 -8.34 -16.69 7.22
C CYS A 95 -7.21 -15.82 6.66
N GLY A 96 -7.53 -14.66 6.06
CA GLY A 96 -6.55 -13.69 5.59
C GLY A 96 -5.63 -14.17 4.46
N HIS A 97 -5.90 -15.33 3.85
CA HIS A 97 -5.12 -15.87 2.74
C HIS A 97 -5.10 -14.87 1.57
N VAL A 98 -3.91 -14.35 1.25
CA VAL A 98 -3.70 -13.40 0.16
C VAL A 98 -3.69 -14.15 -1.17
N PHE A 99 -4.56 -13.74 -2.09
CA PHE A 99 -4.74 -14.44 -3.36
C PHE A 99 -3.56 -14.21 -4.31
N LYS A 100 -3.21 -15.27 -5.04
CA LYS A 100 -2.24 -15.21 -6.14
C LYS A 100 -2.93 -14.91 -7.47
N ASN A 101 -2.17 -14.36 -8.42
CA ASN A 101 -2.70 -14.11 -9.75
C ASN A 101 -3.15 -15.43 -10.40
N GLY A 102 -4.37 -15.47 -10.91
CA GLY A 102 -4.99 -16.68 -11.46
C GLY A 102 -5.66 -17.60 -10.43
N GLU A 103 -5.55 -17.30 -9.14
CA GLU A 103 -6.17 -18.11 -8.08
C GLU A 103 -7.69 -17.94 -8.07
N LEU A 104 -8.44 -19.02 -7.89
CA LEU A 104 -9.90 -18.99 -7.83
C LEU A 104 -10.40 -18.46 -6.49
N THR A 105 -11.31 -17.50 -6.56
CA THR A 105 -12.06 -16.94 -5.42
C THR A 105 -13.54 -17.28 -5.54
N TYR A 106 -14.22 -17.36 -4.40
CA TYR A 106 -15.62 -17.80 -4.30
C TYR A 106 -16.46 -16.77 -3.56
N THR A 107 -17.46 -16.22 -4.24
CA THR A 107 -18.42 -15.27 -3.66
C THR A 107 -19.78 -15.93 -3.55
N CYS A 108 -20.34 -16.02 -2.33
CA CYS A 108 -21.71 -16.49 -2.11
C CYS A 108 -22.70 -15.37 -2.43
N LEU A 109 -23.57 -15.57 -3.42
CA LEU A 109 -24.54 -14.57 -3.86
C LEU A 109 -25.73 -14.44 -2.89
N ASP A 110 -25.92 -15.44 -2.02
CA ASP A 110 -27.00 -15.44 -1.03
C ASP A 110 -26.56 -14.80 0.30
N CYS A 111 -25.26 -14.84 0.63
CA CYS A 111 -24.75 -14.47 1.96
C CYS A 111 -23.73 -13.33 1.98
N ALA A 112 -23.08 -13.00 0.86
CA ALA A 112 -22.11 -11.89 0.84
C ALA A 112 -22.81 -10.55 1.12
N THR A 113 -22.17 -9.68 1.89
CA THR A 113 -22.71 -8.33 2.14
C THR A 113 -22.57 -7.43 0.93
N ASP A 114 -21.52 -7.61 0.12
CA ASP A 114 -21.37 -6.97 -1.18
C ASP A 114 -20.59 -7.85 -2.19
N GLY A 115 -20.38 -7.33 -3.41
CA GLY A 115 -19.70 -8.05 -4.50
C GLY A 115 -18.19 -8.22 -4.36
N THR A 116 -17.59 -7.69 -3.30
CA THR A 116 -16.15 -7.78 -3.00
C THR A 116 -15.83 -8.92 -2.04
N CYS A 117 -16.82 -9.45 -1.32
CA CYS A 117 -16.62 -10.54 -0.35
C CYS A 117 -16.27 -11.87 -1.05
N VAL A 118 -15.17 -12.48 -0.64
CA VAL A 118 -14.59 -13.66 -1.28
C VAL A 118 -14.01 -14.64 -0.27
N MET A 119 -14.18 -15.93 -0.53
CA MET A 119 -13.48 -17.02 0.16
C MET A 119 -12.43 -17.66 -0.74
N CYS A 120 -11.33 -18.14 -0.15
CA CYS A 120 -10.42 -19.08 -0.80
C CYS A 120 -11.07 -20.47 -0.91
N LEU A 121 -10.55 -21.31 -1.81
CA LEU A 121 -11.06 -22.67 -2.02
C LEU A 121 -11.13 -23.47 -0.71
N GLN A 122 -10.06 -23.44 0.09
CA GLN A 122 -9.97 -24.21 1.34
C GLN A 122 -11.05 -23.82 2.36
N CYS A 123 -11.41 -22.52 2.43
CA CYS A 123 -12.47 -22.06 3.31
C CYS A 123 -13.86 -22.36 2.73
N PHE A 124 -14.03 -22.14 1.43
CA PHE A 124 -15.30 -22.40 0.74
C PHE A 124 -15.72 -23.87 0.81
N GLU A 125 -14.78 -24.81 0.68
CA GLU A 125 -15.09 -26.25 0.68
C GLU A 125 -15.66 -26.77 2.00
N VAL A 126 -15.33 -26.11 3.10
CA VAL A 126 -15.73 -26.48 4.48
C VAL A 126 -16.62 -25.43 5.13
N SER A 127 -17.27 -24.58 4.33
CA SER A 127 -18.30 -23.64 4.78
C SER A 127 -19.68 -24.03 4.28
N ILE A 128 -20.71 -23.37 4.79
CA ILE A 128 -22.10 -23.57 4.34
C ILE A 128 -22.31 -23.11 2.88
N HIS A 129 -21.48 -22.18 2.41
CA HIS A 129 -21.64 -21.49 1.12
C HIS A 129 -21.51 -22.41 -0.09
N LYS A 130 -20.88 -23.59 0.09
CA LYS A 130 -20.83 -24.65 -0.92
C LYS A 130 -22.21 -25.14 -1.35
N ALA A 131 -23.22 -25.02 -0.48
CA ALA A 131 -24.60 -25.41 -0.75
C ALA A 131 -25.47 -24.24 -1.28
N HIS A 132 -24.93 -23.02 -1.34
CA HIS A 132 -25.65 -21.82 -1.78
C HIS A 132 -25.37 -21.50 -3.24
N LYS A 133 -26.02 -20.45 -3.77
CA LYS A 133 -25.63 -19.90 -5.07
C LYS A 133 -24.34 -19.12 -4.89
N TYR A 134 -23.33 -19.48 -5.67
CA TYR A 134 -22.03 -18.81 -5.64
C TYR A 134 -21.53 -18.51 -7.04
N LYS A 135 -20.56 -17.60 -7.11
CA LYS A 135 -19.82 -17.25 -8.33
C LYS A 135 -18.33 -17.46 -8.08
N MET A 136 -17.65 -17.95 -9.11
CA MET A 136 -16.20 -18.10 -9.12
C MET A 136 -15.57 -17.00 -9.94
N HIS A 137 -14.48 -16.46 -9.44
CA HIS A 137 -13.68 -15.45 -10.12
C HIS A 137 -12.21 -15.85 -10.10
N SER A 138 -11.45 -15.43 -11.10
CA SER A 138 -10.00 -15.51 -11.08
C SER A 138 -9.45 -14.22 -10.47
N SER A 139 -8.69 -14.32 -9.39
CA SER A 139 -8.03 -13.16 -8.78
C SER A 139 -6.95 -12.61 -9.70
N SER A 140 -6.78 -11.29 -9.69
CA SER A 140 -5.65 -10.60 -10.31
C SER A 140 -4.36 -10.66 -9.46
N GLY A 141 -4.36 -11.41 -8.35
CA GLY A 141 -3.25 -11.47 -7.40
C GLY A 141 -3.31 -10.40 -6.31
N SER A 142 -4.52 -9.96 -5.99
CA SER A 142 -4.81 -9.00 -4.94
C SER A 142 -6.05 -9.43 -4.15
N GLY A 143 -6.22 -8.86 -2.96
CA GLY A 143 -7.28 -9.21 -2.01
C GLY A 143 -6.92 -10.40 -1.12
N TYR A 144 -7.75 -10.65 -0.11
CA TYR A 144 -7.56 -11.72 0.86
C TYR A 144 -8.89 -12.44 1.12
N CYS A 145 -8.82 -13.64 1.69
CA CYS A 145 -9.99 -14.42 2.07
C CYS A 145 -10.71 -13.81 3.29
N ASP A 146 -11.99 -13.49 3.13
CA ASP A 146 -12.85 -12.87 4.15
C ASP A 146 -13.48 -13.87 5.12
N CYS A 147 -13.08 -15.15 5.05
CA CYS A 147 -13.58 -16.16 5.99
C CYS A 147 -13.16 -15.80 7.41
N GLY A 148 -14.12 -15.65 8.31
CA GLY A 148 -13.95 -15.25 9.71
C GLY A 148 -14.30 -13.78 9.98
N ASP A 149 -14.47 -12.98 8.93
CA ASP A 149 -14.96 -11.60 9.04
C ASP A 149 -16.50 -11.58 9.10
N LYS A 150 -17.04 -11.03 10.20
CA LYS A 150 -18.49 -10.95 10.43
C LYS A 150 -19.17 -9.91 9.55
N ASP A 151 -18.42 -8.92 9.08
CA ASP A 151 -18.97 -7.82 8.28
C ASP A 151 -19.03 -8.16 6.78
N ALA A 152 -18.34 -9.23 6.36
CA ALA A 152 -18.33 -9.73 4.97
C ALA A 152 -19.50 -10.67 4.64
N TRP A 153 -20.15 -11.27 5.65
CA TRP A 153 -21.17 -12.30 5.43
C TRP A 153 -22.38 -12.14 6.34
N LEU A 154 -23.58 -12.14 5.76
CA LEU A 154 -24.86 -12.14 6.46
C LEU A 154 -25.07 -13.41 7.29
N GLU A 155 -24.62 -14.56 6.77
CA GLU A 155 -24.67 -15.86 7.42
C GLU A 155 -23.38 -16.65 7.14
N GLY A 156 -23.01 -17.58 8.02
CA GLY A 156 -21.84 -18.45 7.80
C GLY A 156 -20.52 -17.67 7.64
N TYR A 157 -20.31 -16.66 8.48
CA TYR A 157 -19.16 -15.77 8.38
C TYR A 157 -17.80 -16.48 8.48
N ALA A 158 -17.76 -17.65 9.12
CA ALA A 158 -16.58 -18.49 9.23
C ALA A 158 -16.83 -19.90 8.69
N CYS A 159 -15.79 -20.53 8.15
CA CYS A 159 -15.79 -21.95 7.84
C CYS A 159 -15.44 -22.77 9.10
N ALA A 160 -15.58 -24.10 9.03
CA ALA A 160 -15.31 -24.99 10.16
C ALA A 160 -13.88 -24.86 10.75
N ASN A 161 -12.90 -24.38 9.97
CA ASN A 161 -11.52 -24.17 10.42
C ASN A 161 -11.30 -22.82 11.10
N HIS A 162 -12.17 -21.83 10.87
CA HIS A 162 -12.02 -20.45 11.35
C HIS A 162 -13.19 -20.01 12.24
N GLU A 163 -14.06 -20.94 12.62
CA GLU A 163 -15.16 -20.68 13.54
C GLU A 163 -14.62 -20.56 14.98
N LYS A 164 -14.94 -19.46 15.66
CA LYS A 164 -14.45 -19.20 17.02
C LYS A 164 -15.06 -20.19 18.00
N LYS A 165 -14.24 -20.81 18.84
CA LYS A 165 -14.70 -21.48 20.05
C LYS A 165 -14.86 -20.43 21.14
N GLU A 166 -16.00 -20.42 21.83
CA GLU A 166 -16.38 -19.39 22.81
C GLU A 166 -15.41 -19.24 24.02
N GLU A 167 -14.45 -20.16 24.18
CA GLU A 167 -13.48 -20.19 25.28
C GLU A 167 -12.16 -19.43 25.01
N GLU A 168 -11.99 -18.82 23.83
CA GLU A 168 -10.79 -18.03 23.53
C GLU A 168 -10.92 -16.59 24.03
N GLU A 169 -10.40 -16.34 25.23
CA GLU A 169 -10.14 -14.98 25.71
C GLU A 169 -9.33 -14.20 24.67
N ALA A 170 -9.76 -12.97 24.35
CA ALA A 170 -9.03 -12.13 23.44
C ALA A 170 -7.63 -11.84 24.02
N ALA A 171 -6.58 -12.10 23.24
CA ALA A 171 -5.22 -11.76 23.63
C ALA A 171 -5.15 -10.26 24.00
N VAL A 172 -4.79 -9.98 25.25
CA VAL A 172 -4.59 -8.62 25.73
C VAL A 172 -3.12 -8.27 25.57
N LEU A 173 -2.83 -7.29 24.73
CA LEU A 173 -1.47 -6.77 24.57
C LEU A 173 -1.01 -6.13 25.89
N ALA A 174 0.25 -6.35 26.26
CA ALA A 174 0.86 -5.67 27.40
C ALA A 174 0.71 -4.14 27.24
N PRO A 175 0.43 -3.37 28.31
CA PRO A 175 0.20 -1.92 28.23
C PRO A 175 1.32 -1.16 27.53
N GLU A 176 2.57 -1.57 27.76
CA GLU A 176 3.77 -0.98 27.15
C GLU A 176 3.80 -1.24 25.65
N LEU A 177 3.42 -2.45 25.22
CA LEU A 177 3.33 -2.80 23.81
C LEU A 177 2.23 -1.97 23.14
N ARG A 178 1.05 -1.88 23.76
CA ARG A 178 -0.08 -1.08 23.27
C ARG A 178 0.31 0.39 23.10
N ASN A 179 0.99 0.99 24.09
CA ASN A 179 1.44 2.37 23.98
C ASN A 179 2.44 2.57 22.82
N ARG A 180 3.41 1.66 22.66
CA ARG A 180 4.32 1.71 21.50
C ARG A 180 3.56 1.58 20.18
N CYS A 181 2.56 0.70 20.08
CA CYS A 181 1.73 0.57 18.88
C CYS A 181 1.04 1.90 18.55
N GLU A 182 0.39 2.53 19.55
CA GLU A 182 -0.34 3.78 19.37
C GLU A 182 0.58 4.88 18.83
N GLN A 183 1.75 5.05 19.42
CA GLN A 183 2.73 6.06 19.02
C GLN A 183 3.31 5.81 17.62
N LEU A 184 3.67 4.56 17.29
CA LEU A 184 4.19 4.23 15.96
C LEU A 184 3.12 4.38 14.88
N VAL A 185 1.87 3.98 15.15
CA VAL A 185 0.75 4.17 14.23
C VAL A 185 0.46 5.66 14.02
N GLU A 186 0.50 6.46 15.07
CA GLU A 186 0.38 7.92 14.98
C GLU A 186 1.44 8.50 14.04
N ILE A 187 2.71 8.09 14.17
CA ILE A 187 3.80 8.51 13.27
C ILE A 187 3.54 8.11 11.81
N ILE A 188 3.09 6.87 11.56
CA ILE A 188 2.76 6.40 10.20
C ILE A 188 1.62 7.22 9.60
N LEU A 189 0.56 7.47 10.38
CA LEU A 189 -0.58 8.25 9.94
C LEU A 189 -0.19 9.71 9.67
N HIS A 190 0.65 10.31 10.51
CA HIS A 190 1.17 11.65 10.26
C HIS A 190 1.98 11.70 8.97
N PHE A 191 2.89 10.74 8.73
CA PHE A 191 3.63 10.65 7.47
C PHE A 191 2.70 10.56 6.26
N ALA A 192 1.75 9.60 6.29
CA ALA A 192 0.83 9.35 5.19
C ALA A 192 -0.06 10.57 4.92
N LEU A 193 -0.65 11.16 5.96
CA LEU A 193 -1.51 12.34 5.83
C LEU A 193 -0.73 13.56 5.36
N SER A 194 0.47 13.79 5.88
CA SER A 194 1.32 14.90 5.45
C SER A 194 1.67 14.83 3.97
N LEU A 195 1.83 13.64 3.40
CA LEU A 195 2.09 13.47 1.97
C LEU A 195 0.80 13.52 1.13
N ILE A 196 -0.25 12.78 1.52
CA ILE A 196 -1.50 12.68 0.74
C ILE A 196 -2.26 14.01 0.72
N THR A 197 -2.17 14.82 1.77
CA THR A 197 -2.87 16.11 1.86
C THR A 197 -2.00 17.31 1.49
N HIS A 198 -0.75 17.07 1.08
CA HIS A 198 0.14 18.13 0.64
C HIS A 198 -0.43 18.80 -0.62
N LYS A 199 -0.23 20.11 -0.72
CA LYS A 199 -0.61 20.84 -1.95
C LYS A 199 0.52 20.65 -2.95
N ASP A 200 0.20 20.17 -4.14
CA ASP A 200 1.17 19.97 -5.23
C ASP A 200 1.74 21.31 -5.74
N ASP A 201 2.70 21.88 -5.01
CA ASP A 201 3.44 23.09 -5.38
C ASP A 201 4.93 22.81 -5.67
N LEU A 202 5.27 21.54 -5.92
CA LEU A 202 6.64 21.04 -6.16
C LEU A 202 7.57 21.16 -4.95
N THR A 203 7.04 21.43 -3.76
CA THR A 203 7.78 21.37 -2.50
C THR A 203 7.49 20.07 -1.75
N LEU A 204 8.30 19.76 -0.74
CA LEU A 204 7.95 18.73 0.21
C LEU A 204 7.16 19.37 1.36
N PRO A 205 6.31 18.62 2.08
CA PRO A 205 5.70 19.15 3.29
C PRO A 205 6.77 19.67 4.25
N GLU A 206 6.48 20.72 5.01
CA GLU A 206 7.43 21.40 5.90
C GLU A 206 8.22 20.43 6.79
N ALA A 207 7.56 19.37 7.28
CA ALA A 207 8.17 18.30 8.07
C ALA A 207 9.32 17.54 7.38
N PHE A 208 9.45 17.64 6.05
CA PHE A 208 10.45 16.98 5.23
C PHE A 208 11.48 17.92 4.61
N GLU A 209 11.26 19.24 4.66
CA GLU A 209 12.14 20.21 4.00
C GLU A 209 13.54 20.21 4.61
N GLU A 210 13.65 19.99 5.93
CA GLU A 210 14.93 19.82 6.64
C GLU A 210 15.70 18.54 6.25
N PHE A 211 15.00 17.58 5.62
CA PHE A 211 15.56 16.27 5.25
C PHE A 211 15.76 16.13 3.74
N LYS A 212 15.45 17.18 2.97
CA LYS A 212 15.61 17.18 1.52
C LYS A 212 17.07 16.89 1.15
N PRO A 213 17.36 15.84 0.38
CA PRO A 213 18.72 15.57 -0.04
C PRO A 213 19.23 16.71 -0.93
N GLU A 214 20.46 17.17 -0.69
CA GLU A 214 21.14 18.14 -1.56
C GLU A 214 21.52 17.47 -2.88
N VAL A 215 20.56 17.35 -3.80
CA VAL A 215 20.78 16.84 -5.15
C VAL A 215 21.08 18.02 -6.09
N PRO A 216 22.22 18.03 -6.80
CA PRO A 216 22.51 19.02 -7.83
C PRO A 216 21.35 19.09 -8.83
N VAL A 217 20.96 20.31 -9.24
CA VAL A 217 19.80 20.53 -10.14
C VAL A 217 19.94 19.72 -11.43
N ASP A 218 21.16 19.58 -11.94
CA ASP A 218 21.46 18.82 -13.17
C ASP A 218 21.29 17.29 -13.00
N SER A 219 21.16 16.80 -11.77
CA SER A 219 20.94 15.40 -11.42
C SER A 219 19.51 15.12 -10.94
N GLN A 220 18.63 16.13 -10.91
CA GLN A 220 17.24 15.96 -10.49
C GLN A 220 16.40 15.37 -11.62
N GLN A 221 15.79 14.21 -11.35
CA GLN A 221 14.79 13.59 -12.22
C GLN A 221 13.40 14.11 -11.83
N PHE A 222 12.57 14.39 -12.82
CA PHE A 222 11.21 14.89 -12.61
C PHE A 222 10.22 13.94 -13.29
N LEU A 223 9.17 13.58 -12.55
CA LEU A 223 8.07 12.78 -13.07
C LEU A 223 6.81 13.63 -13.21
N THR A 224 6.16 13.56 -14.37
CA THR A 224 4.77 14.02 -14.50
C THR A 224 3.81 12.91 -14.10
N VAL A 225 2.99 13.18 -13.09
CA VAL A 225 1.89 12.30 -12.66
C VAL A 225 0.58 12.82 -13.24
N LEU A 226 -0.15 11.94 -13.93
CA LEU A 226 -1.51 12.20 -14.39
C LEU A 226 -2.49 11.62 -13.37
N TYR A 227 -3.44 12.44 -12.91
CA TYR A 227 -4.48 12.05 -11.97
C TYR A 227 -5.82 11.89 -12.70
N ASN A 228 -6.62 10.92 -12.27
CA ASN A 228 -8.01 10.79 -12.71
C ASN A 228 -8.87 11.82 -11.98
N ASP A 229 -9.50 12.72 -12.72
CA ASP A 229 -10.41 13.72 -12.18
C ASP A 229 -11.89 13.36 -12.37
N GLU A 230 -12.19 12.19 -12.94
CA GLU A 230 -13.54 11.70 -13.28
C GLU A 230 -14.33 12.60 -14.25
N THR A 231 -13.70 13.65 -14.82
CA THR A 231 -14.37 14.62 -15.69
C THR A 231 -14.01 14.45 -17.16
N HIS A 232 -12.75 14.14 -17.46
CA HIS A 232 -12.27 14.05 -18.85
C HIS A 232 -12.50 12.68 -19.48
N THR A 233 -12.87 12.68 -20.76
CA THR A 233 -13.05 11.43 -21.51
C THR A 233 -11.71 10.77 -21.84
N TYR A 234 -11.70 9.44 -21.93
CA TYR A 234 -10.57 8.64 -22.41
C TYR A 234 -9.97 9.19 -23.72
N GLU A 235 -10.79 9.56 -24.69
CA GLU A 235 -10.32 10.08 -25.97
C GLU A 235 -9.59 11.42 -25.84
N SER A 236 -10.06 12.30 -24.96
CA SER A 236 -9.39 13.58 -24.67
C SER A 236 -8.03 13.35 -24.05
N VAL A 237 -7.95 12.46 -23.05
CA VAL A 237 -6.69 12.10 -22.38
C VAL A 237 -5.69 11.49 -23.36
N ILE A 238 -6.13 10.54 -24.20
CA ILE A 238 -5.27 9.90 -25.21
C ILE A 238 -4.65 10.94 -26.16
N LYS A 239 -5.47 11.86 -26.70
CA LYS A 239 -4.98 12.92 -27.60
C LYS A 239 -3.95 13.81 -26.92
N VAL A 240 -4.18 14.16 -25.66
CA VAL A 240 -3.27 14.99 -24.88
C VAL A 240 -1.95 14.24 -24.66
N LEU A 241 -1.99 12.96 -24.31
CA LEU A 241 -0.77 12.14 -24.17
C LEU A 241 0.01 12.05 -25.50
N GLU A 242 -0.66 11.80 -26.63
CA GLU A 242 -0.01 11.77 -27.94
C GLU A 242 0.66 13.11 -28.32
N LEU A 243 -0.02 14.24 -28.03
CA LEU A 243 0.46 15.58 -28.36
C LEU A 243 1.64 16.04 -27.51
N TYR A 244 1.59 15.76 -26.20
CA TYR A 244 2.46 16.39 -25.20
C TYR A 244 3.50 15.42 -24.60
N ILE A 245 3.19 14.13 -24.54
CA ILE A 245 4.09 13.09 -24.02
C ILE A 245 4.85 12.38 -25.16
N HIS A 246 4.43 12.59 -26.42
CA HIS A 246 5.04 12.01 -27.62
C HIS A 246 5.10 10.47 -27.58
N CYS A 247 4.11 9.83 -26.93
CA CYS A 247 3.93 8.39 -26.94
C CYS A 247 3.05 7.93 -28.11
N THR A 248 3.05 6.63 -28.40
CA THR A 248 2.16 6.05 -29.41
C THR A 248 0.72 6.00 -28.90
N LYS A 249 -0.26 5.91 -29.83
CA LYS A 249 -1.67 5.73 -29.46
C LYS A 249 -1.90 4.56 -28.50
N ASP A 250 -1.24 3.42 -28.74
CA ASP A 250 -1.36 2.23 -27.90
C ASP A 250 -0.80 2.48 -26.49
N GLN A 251 0.32 3.20 -26.37
CA GLN A 251 0.88 3.62 -25.09
C GLN A 251 -0.03 4.62 -24.37
N ALA A 252 -0.57 5.60 -25.08
CA ALA A 252 -1.52 6.58 -24.53
C ALA A 252 -2.80 5.89 -24.03
N MET A 253 -3.32 4.91 -24.77
CA MET A 253 -4.47 4.10 -24.35
C MET A 253 -4.15 3.27 -23.10
N LEU A 254 -2.98 2.65 -23.04
CA LEU A 254 -2.53 1.90 -21.87
C LEU A 254 -2.48 2.80 -20.63
N VAL A 255 -1.84 3.96 -20.73
CA VAL A 255 -1.72 4.94 -19.65
C VAL A 255 -3.09 5.43 -19.19
N ALA A 256 -3.97 5.83 -20.11
CA ALA A 256 -5.32 6.29 -19.76
C ALA A 256 -6.13 5.20 -19.04
N THR A 257 -6.02 3.94 -19.48
CA THR A 257 -6.68 2.79 -18.83
C THR A 257 -6.14 2.56 -17.41
N ILE A 258 -4.83 2.73 -17.22
CA ILE A 258 -4.23 2.60 -15.89
C ILE A 258 -4.69 3.73 -14.98
N VAL A 259 -4.70 4.98 -15.45
CA VAL A 259 -5.15 6.14 -14.67
C VAL A 259 -6.61 5.98 -14.24
N ASP A 260 -7.49 5.53 -15.14
CA ASP A 260 -8.89 5.27 -14.80
C ASP A 260 -9.05 4.19 -13.72
N ARG A 261 -8.25 3.13 -13.81
CA ARG A 261 -8.30 1.99 -12.87
C ARG A 261 -7.64 2.27 -11.52
N GLU A 262 -6.49 2.95 -11.52
CA GLU A 262 -5.62 3.12 -10.34
C GLU A 262 -5.71 4.54 -9.74
N GLY A 263 -6.40 5.48 -10.40
CA GLY A 263 -6.58 6.87 -9.98
C GLY A 263 -5.42 7.79 -10.34
N GLN A 264 -4.22 7.27 -10.58
CA GLN A 264 -3.04 8.06 -10.97
C GLN A 264 -1.99 7.25 -11.73
N ARG A 265 -1.20 7.89 -12.60
CA ARG A 265 -0.04 7.24 -13.26
C ARG A 265 1.06 8.23 -13.68
N GLY A 266 2.31 7.81 -13.51
CA GLY A 266 3.47 8.51 -14.09
C GLY A 266 3.52 8.36 -15.61
N CYS A 267 3.71 9.47 -16.34
CA CYS A 267 3.57 9.49 -17.80
C CYS A 267 4.80 10.02 -18.56
N ALA A 268 5.70 10.80 -17.97
CA ALA A 268 6.87 11.34 -18.69
C ALA A 268 8.06 11.74 -17.82
N GLU A 269 9.25 11.68 -18.44
CA GLU A 269 10.46 12.42 -18.09
C GLU A 269 11.11 12.98 -19.38
N LYS A 270 11.39 14.30 -19.38
CA LYS A 270 12.52 14.99 -20.06
C LYS A 270 12.35 16.51 -19.96
N ASP A 271 13.25 17.11 -19.17
CA ASP A 271 13.56 18.55 -19.10
C ASP A 271 12.52 19.47 -18.43
N VAL A 272 12.91 20.05 -17.28
CA VAL A 272 12.13 20.99 -16.43
C VAL A 272 11.52 22.15 -17.21
N THR A 273 12.18 22.60 -18.28
CA THR A 273 11.68 23.72 -19.08
C THR A 273 10.51 23.37 -19.99
N ARG A 274 10.31 22.08 -20.32
CA ARG A 274 9.08 21.61 -21.00
C ARG A 274 7.98 21.31 -19.99
N PHE A 275 8.33 20.81 -18.80
CA PHE A 275 7.40 20.37 -17.74
C PHE A 275 6.32 21.40 -17.35
N VAL A 276 6.71 22.62 -16.95
CA VAL A 276 5.75 23.66 -16.48
C VAL A 276 4.79 24.08 -17.59
N LYS A 277 5.28 24.20 -18.83
CA LYS A 277 4.43 24.54 -19.98
C LYS A 277 3.48 23.41 -20.35
N HIS A 278 3.87 22.14 -20.16
CA HIS A 278 3.04 21.00 -20.49
C HIS A 278 1.94 20.79 -19.46
N SER A 279 2.21 20.89 -18.15
CA SER A 279 1.18 20.77 -17.11
C SER A 279 0.13 21.89 -17.20
N GLU A 280 0.54 23.14 -17.43
CA GLU A 280 -0.38 24.27 -17.67
C GLU A 280 -1.16 24.13 -18.98
N SER A 281 -0.53 23.58 -20.04
CA SER A 281 -1.22 23.35 -21.32
C SER A 281 -2.20 22.18 -21.25
N ILE A 282 -1.87 21.11 -20.52
CA ILE A 282 -2.76 19.97 -20.26
C ILE A 282 -3.96 20.43 -19.44
N ASN A 283 -3.73 21.13 -18.32
CA ASN A 283 -4.82 21.65 -17.49
C ASN A 283 -5.68 22.69 -18.23
N SER A 284 -5.10 23.54 -19.09
CA SER A 284 -5.88 24.52 -19.88
C SER A 284 -6.62 23.91 -21.07
N SER A 285 -6.08 22.87 -21.71
CA SER A 285 -6.72 22.18 -22.84
C SER A 285 -7.87 21.26 -22.41
N LEU A 286 -7.86 20.86 -21.13
CA LEU A 286 -8.90 20.05 -20.51
C LEU A 286 -10.01 20.92 -19.88
N THR A 287 -9.74 22.18 -19.54
CA THR A 287 -10.74 23.14 -19.01
C THR A 287 -11.56 23.89 -20.07
N THR A 288 -11.51 23.49 -21.35
CA THR A 288 -12.33 24.07 -22.44
C THR A 288 -13.30 23.07 -23.03
#